data_AF-A0AA92I5W6-F1
#
_entry.id   AF-A0AA92I5W6-F1
#
_cell.length_a   1.000
_cell.length_b   1.000
_cell.length_c   1.000
_cell.angle_alpha   90.00
_cell.angle_beta   90.00
_cell.angle_gamma   90.00
#
_symmetry.space_group_name_H-M   'P 1'
#
loop_
_entity.id
_entity.type
_entity.pdbx_description
1 polymer ?
#
loop_
_entity_poly.entity_id
_entity_poly.type
_entity_poly.pdbx_seq_one_letter_code
_entity_poly.pdbx_strand_id
1 'polypeptide(L)'
;MTDTKSTLLELAARVEAAEGPSRELDARIEQRLHPQKPVLLDPGSVGRVKREPKWGVLADFTIDGWDDFRAVADAFGAPSYTANADAAFQLFPNGWSVTVQWFHDGYPVVSTSASRDYGRESVSADAHGDGAHARSVVAAALRARAALKAEG
;
A
#
# COMPACT_ATOMS: atom_id res chain seq x y z
N MET A 1 1.45 -14.16 7.54
CA MET A 1 1.37 -13.18 8.66
C MET A 1 -0.05 -12.66 8.75
N THR A 2 -0.67 -12.68 9.92
CA THR A 2 -1.95 -11.99 10.15
C THR A 2 -1.69 -10.48 10.13
N ASP A 3 -2.47 -9.73 9.35
CA ASP A 3 -2.41 -8.26 9.37
C ASP A 3 -2.95 -7.73 10.69
N THR A 4 -2.04 -7.35 11.58
CA THR A 4 -2.42 -6.69 12.83
C THR A 4 -2.74 -5.23 12.54
N LYS A 5 -3.71 -4.70 13.28
CA LYS A 5 -4.04 -3.28 13.29
C LYS A 5 -2.80 -2.40 13.42
N SER A 6 -1.86 -2.75 14.32
CA SER A 6 -0.64 -1.98 14.54
C SER A 6 0.22 -1.83 13.28
N THR A 7 0.47 -2.92 12.54
CA THR A 7 1.32 -2.82 11.35
C THR A 7 0.68 -2.02 10.22
N LEU A 8 -0.65 -2.09 10.05
CA LEU A 8 -1.33 -1.27 9.05
C LEU A 8 -1.22 0.22 9.38
N LEU A 9 -1.30 0.58 10.67
CA LEU A 9 -1.10 1.95 11.14
C LEU A 9 0.35 2.40 10.98
N GLU A 10 1.32 1.54 11.29
CA GLU A 10 2.75 1.82 11.07
C GLU A 10 3.06 2.05 9.58
N LEU A 11 2.49 1.23 8.70
CA LEU A 11 2.66 1.39 7.25
C LEU A 11 2.00 2.68 6.76
N ALA A 12 0.82 3.04 7.26
CA ALA A 12 0.17 4.32 6.95
C ALA A 12 1.06 5.50 7.32
N ALA A 13 1.63 5.49 8.54
CA ALA A 13 2.54 6.54 8.99
C ALA A 13 3.80 6.66 8.11
N ARG A 14 4.35 5.54 7.63
CA ARG A 14 5.48 5.55 6.70
C ARG A 14 5.12 6.17 5.35
N VAL A 15 3.90 5.94 4.86
CA VAL A 15 3.41 6.52 3.59
C VAL A 15 3.26 8.04 3.69
N GLU A 16 2.75 8.54 4.82
CA GLU A 16 2.61 9.98 5.07
C GLU A 16 3.97 10.67 5.20
N ALA A 17 4.91 10.03 5.92
CA ALA A 17 6.24 10.56 6.15
C ALA A 17 7.15 10.55 4.90
N ALA A 18 6.78 9.83 3.84
CA ALA A 18 7.55 9.86 2.60
C ALA A 18 7.55 11.28 1.98
N GLU A 19 8.58 11.61 1.21
CA GLU A 19 8.67 12.91 0.52
C GLU A 19 8.12 12.85 -0.92
N GLY A 20 7.93 11.63 -1.44
CA GLY A 20 7.51 11.38 -2.81
C GLY A 20 6.98 9.95 -3.00
N PRO A 21 6.60 9.60 -4.24
CA PRO A 21 6.25 8.22 -4.59
C PRO A 21 7.37 7.23 -4.25
N SER A 22 7.01 6.03 -3.80
CA SER A 22 7.96 5.02 -3.34
C SER A 22 7.53 3.61 -3.76
N ARG A 23 8.32 2.99 -4.63
CA ARG A 23 8.12 1.59 -5.04
C ARG A 23 8.37 0.61 -3.90
N GLU A 24 9.22 0.96 -2.93
CA GLU A 24 9.36 0.17 -1.71
C GLU A 24 8.04 0.12 -0.94
N LEU A 25 7.41 1.28 -0.73
CA LEU A 25 6.12 1.34 -0.05
C LEU A 25 5.05 0.62 -0.85
N ASP A 26 5.01 0.77 -2.17
CA ASP A 26 4.07 0.04 -3.04
C ASP A 26 4.21 -1.49 -2.88
N ALA A 27 5.45 -2.00 -2.90
CA ALA A 27 5.71 -3.43 -2.70
C ALA A 27 5.30 -3.92 -1.31
N ARG A 28 5.59 -3.14 -0.26
CA ARG A 28 5.19 -3.46 1.13
C ARG A 28 3.68 -3.44 1.30
N ILE A 29 2.98 -2.50 0.65
CA ILE A 29 1.51 -2.43 0.64
C ILE A 29 0.94 -3.67 -0.06
N GLU A 30 1.42 -4.00 -1.26
CA GLU A 30 0.98 -5.18 -2.01
C GLU A 30 1.16 -6.47 -1.22
N GLN A 31 2.36 -6.68 -0.67
CA GLN A 31 2.67 -7.85 0.14
C GLN A 31 1.74 -7.96 1.37
N ARG A 32 1.47 -6.84 2.03
CA ARG A 32 0.63 -6.83 3.23
C ARG A 32 -0.82 -7.11 2.90
N LEU A 33 -1.36 -6.50 1.84
CA LEU A 33 -2.78 -6.60 1.50
C LEU A 33 -3.13 -7.86 0.71
N HIS A 34 -2.14 -8.45 0.03
CA HIS A 34 -2.31 -9.63 -0.81
C HIS A 34 -1.29 -10.74 -0.47
N PRO A 35 -1.21 -11.19 0.80
CA PRO A 35 -0.15 -12.10 1.26
C PRO A 35 -0.18 -13.47 0.57
N GLN A 36 -1.32 -13.88 0.02
CA GLN A 36 -1.52 -15.14 -0.68
C GLN A 36 -1.39 -15.02 -2.21
N LYS A 37 -1.06 -13.84 -2.72
CA LYS A 37 -0.86 -13.65 -4.16
C LYS A 37 0.29 -14.55 -4.64
N PRO A 38 0.08 -15.38 -5.68
CA PRO A 38 1.13 -16.22 -6.22
C PRO A 38 2.28 -15.37 -6.80
N VAL A 39 3.51 -15.75 -6.50
CA VAL A 39 4.71 -15.13 -7.08
C VAL A 39 5.69 -16.16 -7.59
N LEU A 40 6.36 -15.80 -8.68
CA LEU A 40 7.37 -16.63 -9.31
C LEU A 40 8.68 -16.50 -8.52
N LEU A 41 9.08 -17.56 -7.82
CA LEU A 41 10.33 -17.61 -7.05
C LEU A 41 11.51 -18.05 -7.92
N ASP A 42 11.23 -18.91 -8.90
CA ASP A 42 12.21 -19.43 -9.83
C ASP A 42 11.51 -19.65 -11.17
N PRO A 43 11.94 -19.00 -12.26
CA PRO A 43 11.35 -19.22 -13.59
C PRO A 43 11.60 -20.64 -14.11
N GLY A 44 12.48 -21.40 -13.46
CA GLY A 44 12.79 -22.78 -13.78
C GLY A 44 13.62 -22.94 -15.05
N SER A 45 13.74 -21.92 -15.90
CA SER A 45 14.57 -21.97 -17.10
C SER A 45 15.55 -20.81 -17.10
N VAL A 46 16.83 -21.11 -16.84
CA VAL A 46 17.95 -20.16 -16.98
C VAL A 46 18.94 -20.76 -17.97
N GLY A 47 19.08 -20.13 -19.14
CA GLY A 47 19.93 -20.64 -20.22
C GLY A 47 19.36 -21.92 -20.88
N ARG A 48 20.20 -22.95 -21.04
CA ARG A 48 19.83 -24.21 -21.73
C ARG A 48 19.14 -25.24 -20.83
N VAL A 49 19.10 -25.01 -19.52
CA VAL A 49 18.50 -25.95 -18.56
C VAL A 49 17.04 -25.54 -18.34
N LYS A 50 16.11 -26.44 -18.68
CA LYS A 50 14.68 -26.29 -18.39
C LYS A 50 14.30 -27.18 -17.20
N ARG A 51 13.82 -26.57 -16.12
CA ARG A 51 13.10 -27.21 -15.01
C ARG A 51 11.75 -26.50 -14.82
N GLU A 52 10.86 -27.11 -14.04
CA GLU A 52 9.58 -26.50 -13.72
C GLU A 52 9.78 -25.20 -12.91
N PRO A 53 8.97 -24.15 -13.19
CA PRO A 53 8.99 -22.93 -12.40
C PRO A 53 8.52 -23.21 -10.98
N LYS A 54 9.19 -22.59 -10.00
CA LYS A 54 8.76 -22.64 -8.61
C LYS A 54 7.95 -21.39 -8.29
N TRP A 55 6.79 -21.64 -7.71
CA TRP A 55 5.87 -20.63 -7.23
C TRP A 55 5.81 -20.65 -5.71
N GLY A 56 5.63 -19.48 -5.12
CA GLY A 56 5.32 -19.30 -3.71
C GLY A 56 4.23 -18.25 -3.55
N VAL A 57 4.05 -17.75 -2.33
CA VAL A 57 3.14 -16.64 -2.04
C VAL A 57 3.91 -15.41 -1.58
N LEU A 58 3.33 -14.22 -1.77
CA LEU A 58 3.98 -12.96 -1.38
C LEU A 58 4.42 -12.93 0.08
N ALA A 59 3.68 -13.56 0.99
CA ALA A 59 4.02 -13.60 2.41
C ALA A 59 5.34 -14.31 2.72
N ASP A 60 5.84 -15.16 1.82
CA ASP A 60 7.09 -15.90 2.01
C ASP A 60 8.32 -15.07 1.59
N PHE A 61 8.11 -13.93 0.93
CA PHE A 61 9.18 -13.08 0.43
C PHE A 61 9.65 -12.08 1.50
N THR A 62 10.96 -11.93 1.67
CA THR A 62 11.52 -10.87 2.55
C THR A 62 11.97 -9.69 1.70
N ILE A 63 11.38 -8.52 1.93
CA ILE A 63 11.71 -7.27 1.23
C ILE A 63 12.98 -6.62 1.81
N ASP A 64 13.29 -6.88 3.08
CA ASP A 64 14.44 -6.26 3.74
C ASP A 64 15.76 -6.77 3.13
N GLY A 65 16.68 -5.84 2.86
CA GLY A 65 17.97 -6.12 2.22
C GLY A 65 17.98 -6.06 0.69
N TRP A 66 16.86 -5.70 0.05
CA TRP A 66 16.82 -5.39 -1.37
C TRP A 66 17.15 -3.91 -1.64
N ASP A 67 17.85 -3.65 -2.74
CA ASP A 67 18.22 -2.29 -3.15
C ASP A 67 17.41 -1.79 -4.37
N ASP A 68 16.91 -2.70 -5.22
CA ASP A 68 16.08 -2.37 -6.39
C ASP A 68 14.59 -2.62 -6.10
N PHE A 69 13.98 -1.66 -5.41
CA PHE A 69 12.56 -1.75 -5.07
C PHE A 69 11.61 -1.62 -6.26
N ARG A 70 12.09 -1.10 -7.40
CA ARG A 70 11.28 -1.09 -8.62
C ARG A 70 11.12 -2.50 -9.14
N ALA A 71 12.22 -3.25 -9.27
CA ALA A 71 12.18 -4.65 -9.66
C ALA A 71 11.35 -5.51 -8.68
N VAL A 72 11.47 -5.27 -7.37
CA VAL A 72 10.66 -5.96 -6.36
C VAL A 72 9.17 -5.68 -6.55
N ALA A 73 8.78 -4.40 -6.65
CA ALA A 73 7.38 -4.03 -6.83
C ALA A 73 6.80 -4.59 -8.14
N ASP A 74 7.58 -4.58 -9.22
CA ASP A 74 7.16 -5.13 -10.51
C ASP A 74 7.04 -6.66 -10.46
N ALA A 75 7.95 -7.36 -9.78
CA ALA A 75 7.87 -8.80 -9.54
C ALA A 75 6.64 -9.19 -8.71
N PHE A 76 6.23 -8.33 -7.78
CA PHE A 76 5.02 -8.52 -7.00
C PHE A 76 3.76 -8.16 -7.79
N GLY A 77 3.89 -7.52 -8.95
CA GLY A 77 2.79 -6.90 -9.68
C GLY A 77 2.07 -5.86 -8.83
N ALA A 78 2.82 -5.11 -8.02
CA ALA A 78 2.32 -4.04 -7.16
C ALA A 78 2.00 -2.81 -8.02
N PRO A 79 0.73 -2.34 -8.05
CA PRO A 79 0.39 -1.04 -8.62
C PRO A 79 1.23 0.10 -8.03
N SER A 80 1.32 1.21 -8.74
CA SER A 80 2.01 2.43 -8.25
C SER A 80 1.15 3.20 -7.26
N TYR A 81 0.78 2.57 -6.15
CA TYR A 81 -0.15 3.11 -5.15
C TYR A 81 0.23 4.52 -4.66
N THR A 82 1.51 4.74 -4.39
CA THR A 82 2.03 6.02 -3.90
C THR A 82 2.22 7.08 -4.98
N ALA A 83 2.06 6.72 -6.26
CA ALA A 83 2.18 7.63 -7.41
C ALA A 83 0.85 7.86 -8.15
N ASN A 84 -0.13 6.97 -8.01
CA ASN A 84 -1.36 6.94 -8.79
C ASN A 84 -2.58 6.87 -7.86
N ALA A 85 -3.39 7.94 -7.87
CA ALA A 85 -4.59 8.02 -7.04
C ALA A 85 -5.63 6.94 -7.35
N ASP A 86 -5.84 6.56 -8.62
CA ASP A 86 -6.81 5.52 -8.97
C ASP A 86 -6.40 4.18 -8.36
N ALA A 87 -5.11 3.85 -8.41
CA ALA A 87 -4.58 2.67 -7.73
C ALA A 87 -4.74 2.78 -6.21
N ALA A 88 -4.50 3.96 -5.62
CA ALA A 88 -4.68 4.20 -4.19
C ALA A 88 -6.14 4.02 -3.76
N PHE A 89 -7.10 4.49 -4.55
CA PHE A 89 -8.54 4.35 -4.25
C PHE A 89 -9.00 2.90 -4.24
N GLN A 90 -8.39 2.03 -5.05
CA GLN A 90 -8.69 0.59 -5.04
C GLN A 90 -8.33 -0.08 -3.70
N LEU A 91 -7.53 0.56 -2.85
CA LEU A 91 -7.18 0.03 -1.54
C LEU A 91 -8.31 0.21 -0.51
N PHE A 92 -9.29 1.10 -0.71
CA PHE A 92 -10.35 1.28 0.27
C PHE A 92 -11.24 0.04 0.40
N PRO A 93 -11.60 -0.36 1.64
CA PRO A 93 -12.66 -1.34 1.83
C PRO A 93 -14.00 -0.81 1.29
N ASN A 94 -14.88 -1.73 0.88
CA ASN A 94 -16.23 -1.36 0.47
C ASN A 94 -16.99 -0.65 1.62
N GLY A 95 -17.84 0.32 1.27
CA GLY A 95 -18.70 1.04 2.23
C GLY A 95 -18.08 2.29 2.86
N TRP A 96 -16.88 2.68 2.45
CA TRP A 96 -16.26 3.93 2.87
C TRP A 96 -16.57 5.07 1.90
N SER A 97 -17.00 6.20 2.44
CA SER A 97 -17.11 7.47 1.72
C SER A 97 -15.83 8.26 1.90
N VAL A 98 -15.21 8.72 0.81
CA VAL A 98 -13.88 9.34 0.83
C VAL A 98 -13.95 10.77 0.32
N THR A 99 -13.31 11.69 1.03
CA THR A 99 -13.14 13.09 0.67
C THR A 99 -11.66 13.42 0.63
N VAL A 100 -11.21 14.01 -0.47
CA VAL A 100 -9.84 14.52 -0.64
C VAL A 100 -9.89 16.04 -0.73
N GLN A 101 -9.06 16.72 0.06
CA GLN A 101 -9.00 18.18 0.14
C GLN A 101 -7.56 18.66 0.04
N TRP A 102 -7.38 19.77 -0.67
CA TRP A 102 -6.11 20.45 -0.83
C TRP A 102 -6.11 21.69 0.05
N PHE A 103 -5.11 21.77 0.93
CA PHE A 103 -4.88 22.92 1.78
C PHE A 103 -3.63 23.65 1.33
N HIS A 104 -3.73 24.97 1.27
CA HIS A 104 -2.62 25.87 1.01
C HIS A 104 -2.32 26.64 2.30
N ASP A 105 -1.63 26.01 3.25
CA ASP A 105 -1.18 26.66 4.48
C ASP A 105 0.35 26.56 4.60
N GLY A 106 1.04 27.49 3.95
CA GLY A 106 2.52 27.56 3.91
C GLY A 106 3.20 26.50 3.02
N TYR A 107 2.67 25.28 2.96
CA TYR A 107 3.07 24.20 2.06
C TYR A 107 1.83 23.47 1.51
N PRO A 108 1.85 22.94 0.27
CA PRO A 108 0.73 22.18 -0.26
C PRO A 108 0.55 20.88 0.54
N VAL A 109 -0.53 20.80 1.30
CA VAL A 109 -0.97 19.60 2.03
C VAL A 109 -2.15 18.99 1.30
N VAL A 110 -2.15 17.67 1.14
CA VAL A 110 -3.35 16.94 0.73
C VAL A 110 -3.83 16.11 1.91
N SER A 111 -5.08 16.36 2.33
CA SER A 111 -5.75 15.59 3.35
C SER A 111 -6.77 14.67 2.71
N THR A 112 -6.78 13.41 3.13
CA THR A 112 -7.85 12.47 2.82
C THR A 112 -8.57 12.12 4.10
N SER A 113 -9.87 12.39 4.14
CA SER A 113 -10.77 11.92 5.18
C SER A 113 -11.68 10.85 4.59
N ALA A 114 -11.91 9.78 5.34
CA ALA A 114 -12.82 8.73 4.95
C ALA A 114 -13.70 8.34 6.14
N SER A 115 -14.97 8.05 5.87
CA SER A 115 -15.91 7.65 6.91
C SER A 115 -16.84 6.55 6.43
N ARG A 116 -17.38 5.78 7.38
CA ARG A 116 -18.44 4.80 7.15
C ARG A 116 -19.49 4.85 8.26
N ASP A 117 -20.57 4.10 8.07
CA ASP A 117 -21.66 3.97 9.05
C ASP A 117 -22.20 5.32 9.53
N TYR A 118 -22.52 6.18 8.56
CA TYR A 118 -23.01 7.55 8.79
C TYR A 118 -22.05 8.41 9.62
N GLY A 119 -20.74 8.18 9.50
CA GLY A 119 -19.71 8.95 10.18
C GLY A 119 -19.35 8.45 11.58
N ARG A 120 -19.92 7.32 12.04
CA ARG A 120 -19.54 6.71 13.33
C ARG A 120 -18.09 6.27 13.35
N GLU A 121 -17.57 5.88 12.20
CA GLU A 121 -16.15 5.62 12.00
C GLU A 121 -15.58 6.60 11.00
N SER A 122 -14.44 7.17 11.35
CA SER A 122 -13.70 8.07 10.48
C SER A 122 -12.21 7.87 10.64
N VAL A 123 -11.50 8.07 9.54
CA VAL A 123 -10.05 8.11 9.48
C VAL A 123 -9.62 9.31 8.66
N SER A 124 -8.44 9.83 8.95
CA SER A 124 -7.81 10.86 8.13
C SER A 124 -6.34 10.53 7.90
N ALA A 125 -5.78 11.12 6.85
CA ALA A 125 -4.36 11.07 6.56
C ALA A 125 -3.92 12.30 5.79
N ASP A 126 -2.71 12.77 6.06
CA ASP A 126 -2.15 13.96 5.46
C ASP A 126 -0.80 13.65 4.80
N ALA A 127 -0.60 14.18 3.59
CA ALA A 127 0.66 14.04 2.89
C ALA A 127 1.09 15.38 2.26
N HIS A 128 2.40 15.53 2.10
CA HIS A 128 3.06 16.74 1.61
C HIS A 128 4.05 16.40 0.52
N GLY A 129 4.33 17.34 -0.39
CA GLY A 129 5.33 17.14 -1.44
C GLY A 129 4.81 16.33 -2.63
N ASP A 130 5.70 15.63 -3.32
CA ASP A 130 5.34 14.92 -4.54
C ASP A 130 4.48 13.68 -4.24
N GLY A 131 3.55 13.38 -5.15
CA GLY A 131 2.60 12.27 -4.98
C GLY A 131 1.67 12.39 -3.76
N ALA A 132 1.61 13.54 -3.08
CA ALA A 132 0.85 13.71 -1.83
C ALA A 132 -0.62 13.27 -1.97
N HIS A 133 -1.25 13.56 -3.11
CA HIS A 133 -2.63 13.16 -3.40
C HIS A 133 -2.84 11.65 -3.41
N ALA A 134 -1.90 10.86 -3.93
CA ALA A 134 -2.00 9.40 -3.89
C ALA A 134 -1.64 8.87 -2.51
N ARG A 135 -0.59 9.41 -1.88
CA ARG A 135 -0.11 8.97 -0.57
C ARG A 135 -1.10 9.22 0.57
N SER A 136 -1.79 10.37 0.59
CA SER A 136 -2.84 10.62 1.58
C SER A 136 -3.98 9.60 1.45
N VAL A 137 -4.36 9.25 0.22
CA VAL A 137 -5.39 8.24 -0.07
C VAL A 137 -4.96 6.85 0.39
N VAL A 138 -3.72 6.44 0.08
CA VAL A 138 -3.15 5.16 0.55
C VAL A 138 -3.16 5.07 2.08
N ALA A 139 -2.66 6.10 2.76
CA ALA A 139 -2.57 6.11 4.22
C ALA A 139 -3.96 6.07 4.87
N ALA A 140 -4.93 6.81 4.34
CA ALA A 140 -6.32 6.74 4.80
C ALA A 140 -6.93 5.34 4.55
N ALA A 141 -6.67 4.71 3.41
CA ALA A 141 -7.15 3.36 3.10
C ALA A 141 -6.55 2.29 4.05
N LEU A 142 -5.27 2.41 4.39
CA LEU A 142 -4.61 1.53 5.36
C LEU A 142 -5.22 1.69 6.76
N ARG A 143 -5.49 2.92 7.20
CA ARG A 143 -6.21 3.19 8.46
C ARG A 143 -7.64 2.65 8.45
N ALA A 144 -8.36 2.80 7.36
CA ALA A 144 -9.70 2.24 7.18
C ALA A 144 -9.68 0.71 7.33
N ARG A 145 -8.72 0.02 6.69
CA ARG A 145 -8.52 -1.43 6.88
C ARG A 145 -8.16 -1.78 8.31
N ALA A 146 -7.33 -0.98 8.97
CA ALA A 146 -6.95 -1.20 10.37
C ALA A 146 -8.15 -1.07 11.32
N ALA A 147 -9.10 -0.17 11.03
CA ALA A 147 -10.33 -0.02 11.79
C ALA A 147 -11.18 -1.31 11.75
N LEU A 148 -11.34 -1.91 10.56
CA LEU A 148 -12.09 -3.16 10.39
C LEU A 148 -11.47 -4.37 11.11
N LYS A 149 -10.15 -4.35 11.35
CA LYS A 149 -9.46 -5.41 12.09
C LYS A 149 -9.71 -5.37 13.61
N ALA A 150 -10.31 -4.30 14.13
CA ALA A 150 -10.70 -4.21 15.53
C ALA A 150 -12.07 -4.85 15.83
N GLU A 151 -12.79 -5.32 14.80
CA GLU A 151 -14.15 -5.85 14.89
C GLU A 151 -14.23 -7.38 14.97
N GLY A 152 -13.11 -8.09 15.09
CA GLY A 152 -13.03 -9.55 15.21
C GLY A 152 -12.20 -9.99 16.38
#